data_AF-A0A1V5MWF5-F1
#
_entry.id   AF-A0A1V5MWF5-F1
#
_cell.length_a   1.000
_cell.length_b   1.000
_cell.length_c   1.000
_cell.angle_alpha   90.00
_cell.angle_beta   90.00
_cell.angle_gamma   90.00
#
_symmetry.space_group_name_H-M   'P 1'
#
loop_
_entity.id
_entity.type
_entity.pdbx_description
1 polymer ?
#
loop_
_entity_poly.entity_id
_entity_poly.type
_entity_poly.pdbx_seq_one_letter_code
_entity_poly.pdbx_strand_id
1 'polypeptide(L)'
;MKKYFFTIFLTSSILLLFNACQKEKNPQPTPTPTPTVNPYLAGLGDHIGYPAGTPYTLPPVIHLVSDIRGGYYSKSSVIKKNKSYKGPFPINLIPKNWVYYGTGTYVELYFKLYNTLTTDTLVIIPGGLIFCDSLDNDTSNGIYQRGFILQNDTIYIHAHDTAYVVLEAYCLNANLSASDYGAVYYIGPVTSNPNLNQIVTIMSAKQYPFGHESEIQDIIWNVTDYGQNITQQEIQFLNNLP
;
A
#
# COMPACT_ATOMS: atom_id res chain seq x y z
N MET A 1 53.78 -75.65 -42.95
CA MET A 1 53.81 -76.83 -42.05
C MET A 1 54.01 -76.35 -40.61
N LYS A 2 53.60 -77.14 -39.59
CA LYS A 2 53.93 -77.07 -38.13
C LYS A 2 54.19 -75.65 -37.53
N LYS A 3 53.25 -75.05 -36.78
CA LYS A 3 52.87 -75.29 -35.36
C LYS A 3 53.92 -74.86 -34.30
N TYR A 4 53.38 -74.38 -33.16
CA TYR A 4 53.98 -73.99 -31.87
C TYR A 4 54.61 -72.58 -31.85
N PHE A 5 54.23 -71.60 -31.01
CA PHE A 5 53.85 -71.49 -29.57
C PHE A 5 55.02 -71.62 -28.57
N PHE A 6 55.59 -70.48 -28.15
CA PHE A 6 55.77 -69.96 -26.77
C PHE A 6 56.37 -68.53 -26.89
N THR A 7 56.18 -67.47 -26.09
CA THR A 7 55.62 -67.13 -24.75
C THR A 7 56.50 -67.42 -23.53
N ILE A 8 56.74 -66.52 -22.56
CA ILE A 8 56.48 -65.05 -22.36
C ILE A 8 57.58 -64.52 -21.37
N PHE A 9 57.88 -63.21 -21.36
CA PHE A 9 58.20 -62.28 -20.22
C PHE A 9 59.19 -61.18 -20.71
N LEU A 10 58.90 -59.88 -20.79
CA LEU A 10 58.08 -58.91 -20.00
C LEU A 10 58.82 -58.34 -18.78
N THR A 11 59.36 -57.12 -18.93
CA THR A 11 59.72 -56.21 -17.83
C THR A 11 58.68 -55.09 -17.72
N SER A 12 58.46 -54.58 -16.51
CA SER A 12 57.36 -53.65 -16.21
C SER A 12 57.85 -52.20 -16.05
N SER A 13 57.13 -51.26 -16.66
CA SER A 13 57.24 -49.82 -16.42
C SER A 13 55.84 -49.25 -16.21
N ILE A 14 55.59 -48.68 -15.04
CA ILE A 14 54.26 -48.24 -14.60
C ILE A 14 53.92 -46.88 -15.24
N LEU A 15 52.80 -46.82 -15.95
CA LEU A 15 52.20 -45.58 -16.45
C LEU A 15 50.99 -45.21 -15.58
N LEU A 16 51.06 -44.04 -14.95
CA LEU A 16 49.97 -43.48 -14.14
C LEU A 16 48.84 -42.96 -15.03
N LEU A 17 47.74 -43.71 -15.12
CA LEU A 17 46.51 -43.23 -15.75
C LEU A 17 45.76 -42.30 -14.79
N PHE A 18 45.81 -41.00 -15.08
CA PHE A 18 44.89 -40.04 -14.49
C PHE A 18 43.47 -40.32 -14.99
N ASN A 19 42.57 -40.74 -14.09
CA ASN A 19 41.15 -40.90 -14.40
C ASN A 19 40.50 -39.52 -14.60
N ALA A 20 40.52 -39.04 -15.84
CA ALA A 20 39.82 -37.83 -16.26
C ALA A 20 38.30 -38.09 -16.33
N CYS A 21 37.65 -38.20 -15.18
CA CYS A 21 36.19 -38.14 -15.10
C CYS A 21 35.73 -36.79 -15.68
N GLN A 22 35.12 -36.82 -16.87
CA GLN A 22 34.44 -35.64 -17.39
C GLN A 22 33.28 -35.33 -16.44
N LYS A 23 33.37 -34.18 -15.76
CA LYS A 23 32.26 -33.66 -14.98
C LYS A 23 31.12 -33.34 -15.95
N GLU A 24 30.02 -34.08 -15.84
CA GLU A 24 28.82 -33.78 -16.63
C GLU A 24 28.44 -32.32 -16.45
N LYS A 25 28.06 -31.67 -17.55
CA LYS A 25 27.54 -30.31 -17.47
C LYS A 25 26.18 -30.40 -16.79
N ASN A 26 26.11 -29.99 -15.52
CA ASN A 26 24.84 -29.73 -14.84
C ASN A 26 23.92 -28.99 -15.84
N PRO A 27 22.67 -29.42 -16.02
CA PRO A 27 21.73 -28.66 -16.85
C PRO A 27 21.72 -27.23 -16.30
N GLN A 28 21.97 -26.26 -17.18
CA GLN A 28 21.94 -24.86 -16.84
C GLN A 28 20.59 -24.58 -16.17
N PRO A 29 20.54 -23.97 -14.97
CA PRO A 29 19.29 -23.74 -14.29
C PRO A 29 18.37 -22.97 -15.24
N THR A 30 17.22 -23.56 -15.56
CA THR A 30 16.19 -22.88 -16.34
C THR A 30 15.97 -21.53 -15.68
N PRO A 31 16.07 -20.40 -16.41
CA PRO A 31 15.82 -19.11 -15.80
C PRO A 31 14.42 -19.15 -15.20
N THR A 32 14.32 -19.04 -13.88
CA THR A 32 13.05 -18.88 -13.19
C THR A 32 12.32 -17.75 -13.92
N PRO A 33 11.10 -17.97 -14.42
CA PRO A 33 10.39 -16.91 -15.11
C PRO A 33 10.33 -15.72 -14.16
N THR A 34 10.93 -14.59 -14.54
CA THR A 34 10.86 -13.36 -13.76
C THR A 34 9.39 -13.14 -13.45
N PRO A 35 8.97 -13.11 -12.16
CA PRO A 35 7.56 -13.03 -11.83
C PRO A 35 6.99 -11.81 -12.55
N THR A 36 5.91 -12.01 -13.31
CA THR A 36 5.34 -10.97 -14.16
C THR A 36 4.81 -9.87 -13.25
N VAL A 37 5.65 -8.86 -12.98
CA VAL A 37 5.37 -7.81 -11.99
C VAL A 37 4.08 -7.15 -12.41
N ASN A 38 3.03 -7.35 -11.61
CA ASN A 38 1.74 -6.75 -11.87
C ASN A 38 1.92 -5.23 -11.73
N PRO A 39 1.79 -4.43 -12.82
CA PRO A 39 2.09 -3.01 -12.77
C PRO A 39 1.16 -2.26 -11.80
N TYR A 40 0.01 -2.84 -11.47
CA TYR A 40 -0.95 -2.32 -10.50
C TYR A 40 -0.58 -2.59 -9.03
N LEU A 41 0.54 -3.28 -8.75
CA LEU A 41 1.02 -3.57 -7.39
C LEU A 41 2.30 -2.83 -6.99
N ALA A 42 2.99 -2.14 -7.91
CA ALA A 42 4.21 -1.40 -7.57
C ALA A 42 3.97 -0.43 -6.38
N GLY A 43 4.83 -0.48 -5.34
CA GLY A 43 4.68 0.32 -4.12
C GLY A 43 3.56 -0.13 -3.16
N LEU A 44 2.85 -1.22 -3.46
CA LEU A 44 1.81 -1.83 -2.62
C LEU A 44 2.33 -3.16 -2.04
N GLY A 45 2.00 -3.48 -0.80
CA GLY A 45 2.58 -4.63 -0.11
C GLY A 45 4.10 -4.53 0.01
N ASP A 46 4.77 -5.66 -0.17
CA ASP A 46 6.24 -5.74 -0.32
C ASP A 46 6.73 -5.41 -1.75
N HIS A 47 5.85 -5.07 -2.70
CA HIS A 47 6.23 -4.91 -4.11
C HIS A 47 6.97 -3.58 -4.32
N ILE A 48 8.20 -3.66 -4.83
CA ILE A 48 9.07 -2.50 -5.11
C ILE A 48 8.43 -1.54 -6.12
N GLY A 49 8.44 -0.24 -5.82
CA GLY A 49 8.17 0.84 -6.78
C GLY A 49 7.31 1.99 -6.26
N TYR A 50 6.83 2.82 -7.19
CA TYR A 50 5.82 3.85 -6.92
C TYR A 50 4.42 3.32 -7.27
N PRO A 51 3.37 3.61 -6.46
CA PRO A 51 1.98 3.29 -6.76
C PRO A 51 1.54 3.73 -8.16
N ALA A 52 1.08 2.78 -8.96
CA ALA A 52 0.49 3.09 -10.26
C ALA A 52 -0.85 3.82 -10.07
N GLY A 53 -1.03 4.92 -10.81
CA GLY A 53 -2.23 5.75 -10.70
C GLY A 53 -2.14 7.09 -11.42
N THR A 54 -3.19 7.89 -11.28
CA THR A 54 -3.27 9.27 -11.80
C THR A 54 -2.77 10.24 -10.72
N PRO A 55 -1.78 11.11 -10.98
CA PRO A 55 -1.36 12.13 -10.03
C PRO A 55 -2.52 13.03 -9.61
N TYR A 56 -2.69 13.25 -8.30
CA TYR A 56 -3.65 14.20 -7.75
C TYR A 56 -2.93 15.46 -7.27
N THR A 57 -3.54 16.61 -7.50
CA THR A 57 -3.10 17.90 -6.97
C THR A 57 -4.25 18.59 -6.25
N LEU A 58 -3.92 19.33 -5.18
CA LEU A 58 -4.88 20.22 -4.53
C LEU A 58 -5.35 21.29 -5.54
N PRO A 59 -6.59 21.82 -5.40
CA PRO A 59 -7.05 22.94 -6.23
C PRO A 59 -6.07 24.11 -6.14
N PRO A 60 -5.73 24.83 -7.24
CA PRO A 60 -4.63 25.80 -7.26
C PRO A 60 -4.72 26.96 -6.25
N VAL A 61 -5.91 27.22 -5.72
CA VAL A 61 -6.18 28.25 -4.69
C VAL A 61 -5.97 27.75 -3.25
N ILE A 62 -5.72 26.45 -3.08
CA ILE A 62 -5.52 25.79 -1.79
C ILE A 62 -4.05 25.44 -1.62
N HIS A 63 -3.48 25.77 -0.47
CA HIS A 63 -2.07 25.54 -0.18
C HIS A 63 -1.89 24.70 1.08
N LEU A 64 -1.02 23.70 0.98
CA LEU A 64 -0.51 22.95 2.11
C LEU A 64 0.41 23.87 2.93
N VAL A 65 0.06 24.15 4.19
CA VAL A 65 0.77 25.15 5.02
C VAL A 65 2.06 24.60 5.65
N SER A 66 2.18 23.29 5.77
CA SER A 66 3.33 22.56 6.30
C SER A 66 3.26 21.10 5.83
N ASP A 67 4.38 20.36 5.85
CA ASP A 67 4.42 18.94 5.52
C ASP A 67 3.30 18.14 6.20
N ILE A 68 2.85 17.08 5.52
CA ILE A 68 1.91 16.12 6.07
C ILE A 68 2.69 15.25 7.08
N ARG A 69 2.27 15.23 8.33
CA ARG A 69 2.93 14.47 9.40
C ARG A 69 2.06 13.30 9.82
N GLY A 70 2.67 12.16 10.13
CA GLY A 70 1.95 11.08 10.79
C GLY A 70 1.55 11.46 12.22
N GLY A 71 0.60 10.72 12.78
CA GLY A 71 0.32 10.71 14.21
C GLY A 71 0.24 9.29 14.75
N TYR A 72 0.44 9.13 16.06
CA TYR A 72 0.27 7.83 16.72
C TYR A 72 -1.19 7.38 16.67
N TYR A 73 -1.43 6.32 15.91
CA TYR A 73 -2.59 5.44 16.08
C TYR A 73 -2.92 5.22 17.56
N SER A 74 -4.22 5.20 17.88
CA SER A 74 -4.87 4.90 19.18
C SER A 74 -5.12 6.06 20.17
N LYS A 75 -4.83 7.32 19.82
CA LYS A 75 -5.19 8.46 20.69
C LYS A 75 -6.56 9.07 20.43
N SER A 76 -7.18 8.84 19.27
CA SER A 76 -8.59 9.18 18.99
C SER A 76 -9.58 8.28 19.76
N SER A 77 -9.62 8.41 21.09
CA SER A 77 -10.60 7.73 21.96
C SER A 77 -12.04 8.27 21.81
N VAL A 78 -12.35 8.97 20.70
CA VAL A 78 -13.55 9.80 20.53
C VAL A 78 -14.77 8.99 20.07
N ILE A 79 -14.56 7.78 19.53
CA ILE A 79 -15.60 6.79 19.23
C ILE A 79 -16.09 6.09 20.53
N LYS A 80 -15.50 6.36 21.71
CA LYS A 80 -16.00 5.87 23.01
C LYS A 80 -17.33 6.53 23.39
N LYS A 81 -18.42 5.97 22.85
CA LYS A 81 -19.85 6.30 23.01
C LYS A 81 -20.36 7.46 22.14
N ASN A 82 -20.74 7.17 20.90
CA ASN A 82 -21.81 7.94 20.24
C ASN A 82 -22.81 7.01 19.51
N LYS A 83 -23.80 6.50 20.25
CA LYS A 83 -24.74 5.44 19.79
C LYS A 83 -25.84 5.93 18.83
N SER A 84 -25.58 7.00 18.08
CA SER A 84 -26.63 7.80 17.41
C SER A 84 -26.29 8.24 15.98
N TYR A 85 -25.08 7.98 15.48
CA TYR A 85 -24.68 8.34 14.11
C TYR A 85 -25.29 7.40 13.07
N LYS A 86 -25.76 7.94 11.93
CA LYS A 86 -26.32 7.19 10.78
C LYS A 86 -26.06 7.85 9.41
N GLY A 87 -24.85 8.38 9.22
CA GLY A 87 -24.34 8.91 7.93
C GLY A 87 -25.04 10.18 7.39
N PRO A 88 -24.49 10.81 6.33
CA PRO A 88 -23.19 10.57 5.68
C PRO A 88 -22.16 11.65 6.11
N PHE A 89 -21.32 11.30 7.10
CA PHE A 89 -20.41 12.19 7.86
C PHE A 89 -21.13 13.26 8.72
N PRO A 90 -20.54 13.83 9.79
CA PRO A 90 -19.50 13.32 10.71
C PRO A 90 -19.91 13.43 12.21
N ILE A 91 -19.14 12.84 13.14
CA ILE A 91 -18.98 13.31 14.54
C ILE A 91 -17.62 12.78 15.06
N ASN A 92 -16.69 13.55 15.63
CA ASN A 92 -16.82 14.49 16.76
C ASN A 92 -15.69 15.56 16.78
N LEU A 93 -15.90 16.67 17.51
CA LEU A 93 -14.92 17.77 17.68
C LEU A 93 -13.98 17.60 18.90
N ILE A 94 -12.66 17.61 18.70
CA ILE A 94 -11.64 17.91 19.73
C ILE A 94 -10.39 18.55 19.09
N PRO A 95 -9.88 19.71 19.57
CA PRO A 95 -10.56 20.89 20.08
C PRO A 95 -10.55 22.04 19.03
N LYS A 96 -11.70 22.68 18.82
CA LYS A 96 -11.97 23.93 18.05
C LYS A 96 -11.44 24.11 16.60
N ASN A 97 -10.40 23.44 16.11
CA ASN A 97 -9.87 23.68 14.75
C ASN A 97 -9.43 22.44 13.95
N TRP A 98 -9.01 21.34 14.60
CA TRP A 98 -8.74 20.08 13.89
C TRP A 98 -10.03 19.29 13.65
N VAL A 99 -10.20 18.78 12.42
CA VAL A 99 -11.35 17.98 11.98
C VAL A 99 -10.86 16.65 11.40
N TYR A 100 -11.55 15.57 11.75
CA TYR A 100 -11.24 14.20 11.32
C TYR A 100 -12.04 13.84 10.06
N TYR A 101 -11.38 13.14 9.14
CA TYR A 101 -11.84 12.68 7.84
C TYR A 101 -11.30 11.25 7.59
N GLY A 102 -11.83 10.55 6.61
CA GLY A 102 -11.44 9.16 6.32
C GLY A 102 -12.11 8.15 7.25
N THR A 103 -11.79 6.87 7.05
CA THR A 103 -12.40 5.74 7.78
C THR A 103 -11.41 4.61 8.11
N GLY A 104 -10.11 4.84 7.91
CA GLY A 104 -9.04 3.90 8.26
C GLY A 104 -8.64 3.97 9.73
N THR A 105 -7.58 3.24 10.10
CA THR A 105 -7.20 3.08 11.52
C THR A 105 -5.71 3.28 11.79
N TYR A 106 -4.82 2.77 10.93
CA TYR A 106 -3.40 2.64 11.23
C TYR A 106 -2.50 3.75 10.65
N VAL A 107 -3.03 4.61 9.78
CA VAL A 107 -2.31 5.78 9.23
C VAL A 107 -3.12 7.05 9.52
N GLU A 108 -2.76 7.79 10.57
CA GLU A 108 -3.33 9.10 10.89
C GLU A 108 -2.47 10.20 10.26
N LEU A 109 -3.03 11.01 9.35
CA LEU A 109 -2.31 12.06 8.61
C LEU A 109 -2.73 13.47 9.06
N TYR A 110 -1.82 14.22 9.67
CA TYR A 110 -2.02 15.56 10.20
C TYR A 110 -1.45 16.61 9.25
N PHE A 111 -2.32 17.46 8.68
CA PHE A 111 -1.92 18.55 7.79
C PHE A 111 -2.85 19.77 7.88
N LYS A 112 -2.54 20.82 7.11
CA LYS A 112 -3.26 22.10 7.11
C LYS A 112 -3.43 22.61 5.69
N LEU A 113 -4.65 23.02 5.35
CA LEU A 113 -5.00 23.57 4.05
C LEU A 113 -5.46 25.02 4.20
N TYR A 114 -4.75 25.97 3.61
CA TYR A 114 -5.11 27.38 3.56
C TYR A 114 -5.81 27.72 2.25
N ASN A 115 -6.92 28.46 2.32
CA ASN A 115 -7.68 28.94 1.18
C ASN A 115 -7.30 30.39 0.84
N THR A 116 -6.84 30.64 -0.39
CA THR A 116 -6.47 31.99 -0.86
C THR A 116 -7.63 32.85 -1.35
N LEU A 117 -8.85 32.30 -1.50
CA LEU A 117 -10.01 33.03 -1.99
C LEU A 117 -10.71 33.85 -0.90
N THR A 118 -11.37 34.92 -1.34
CA THR A 118 -12.36 35.71 -0.58
C THR A 118 -13.70 34.99 -0.38
N THR A 119 -13.81 33.74 -0.82
CA THR A 119 -14.99 32.87 -0.72
C THR A 119 -14.60 31.52 -0.14
N ASP A 120 -15.51 30.87 0.59
CA ASP A 120 -15.32 29.51 1.08
C ASP A 120 -15.10 28.51 -0.07
N THR A 121 -14.32 27.46 0.19
CA THR A 121 -13.96 26.43 -0.79
C THR A 121 -14.21 25.02 -0.23
N LEU A 122 -14.67 24.12 -1.09
CA LEU A 122 -14.73 22.68 -0.84
C LEU A 122 -13.55 21.99 -1.54
N VAL A 123 -12.81 21.16 -0.81
CA VAL A 123 -11.70 20.35 -1.32
C VAL A 123 -12.09 18.88 -1.22
N ILE A 124 -12.18 18.21 -2.36
CA ILE A 124 -12.44 16.77 -2.40
C ILE A 124 -11.11 16.04 -2.36
N ILE A 125 -10.90 15.25 -1.31
CA ILE A 125 -9.87 14.21 -1.24
C ILE A 125 -10.51 12.93 -1.80
N PRO A 126 -10.12 12.45 -2.99
CA PRO A 126 -10.82 11.34 -3.63
C PRO A 126 -10.51 9.99 -2.99
N GLY A 127 -11.53 9.12 -2.96
CA GLY A 127 -11.33 7.69 -2.72
C GLY A 127 -10.38 7.11 -3.77
N GLY A 128 -9.53 6.19 -3.34
CA GLY A 128 -8.42 5.65 -4.13
C GLY A 128 -7.13 6.48 -4.05
N LEU A 129 -7.12 7.66 -3.42
CA LEU A 129 -5.90 8.43 -3.19
C LEU A 129 -4.96 7.68 -2.24
N ILE A 130 -3.66 7.73 -2.56
CA ILE A 130 -2.58 7.19 -1.75
C ILE A 130 -1.72 8.33 -1.20
N PHE A 131 -1.35 8.25 0.08
CA PHE A 131 -0.33 9.07 0.71
C PHE A 131 0.92 8.23 0.97
N CYS A 132 2.08 8.73 0.56
CA CYS A 132 3.33 7.98 0.53
C CYS A 132 4.29 8.46 1.62
N ASP A 133 4.96 7.53 2.32
CA ASP A 133 6.09 7.86 3.21
C ASP A 133 7.20 8.53 2.37
N SER A 134 7.62 9.73 2.78
CA SER A 134 8.69 10.48 2.11
C SER A 134 10.08 9.84 2.22
N LEU A 135 10.24 8.84 3.09
CA LEU A 135 11.45 8.01 3.15
C LEU A 135 11.40 6.83 2.18
N ASP A 136 10.23 6.45 1.66
CA ASP A 136 10.13 5.45 0.60
C ASP A 136 10.46 6.07 -0.76
N ASN A 137 11.73 5.98 -1.12
CA ASN A 137 12.30 6.42 -2.39
C ASN A 137 11.98 5.43 -3.53
N ASP A 138 10.71 5.01 -3.64
CA ASP A 138 10.19 4.01 -4.58
C ASP A 138 10.90 2.65 -4.52
N THR A 139 11.34 2.27 -3.32
CA THR A 139 12.04 0.99 -3.09
C THR A 139 11.24 0.02 -2.23
N SER A 140 10.11 0.45 -1.67
CA SER A 140 9.30 -0.28 -0.68
C SER A 140 10.08 -0.63 0.59
N ASN A 141 11.13 0.16 0.89
CA ASN A 141 11.86 0.19 2.15
C ASN A 141 11.48 1.43 2.98
N GLY A 142 10.24 1.92 2.83
CA GLY A 142 9.68 2.92 3.75
C GLY A 142 9.70 2.43 5.19
N ILE A 143 9.68 3.34 6.17
CA ILE A 143 9.54 2.95 7.58
C ILE A 143 8.05 2.76 7.90
N TYR A 144 7.21 3.58 7.25
CA TYR A 144 5.79 3.70 7.55
C TYR A 144 4.90 3.23 6.39
N GLN A 145 3.74 2.70 6.77
CA GLN A 145 2.64 2.33 5.89
C GLN A 145 2.23 3.48 4.98
N ARG A 146 2.04 3.22 3.69
CA ARG A 146 1.35 4.15 2.79
C ARG A 146 -0.14 4.16 3.14
N GLY A 147 -0.74 5.35 3.17
CA GLY A 147 -2.14 5.55 3.57
C GLY A 147 -3.10 5.56 2.38
N PHE A 148 -4.15 4.77 2.41
CA PHE A 148 -5.20 4.66 1.39
C PHE A 148 -6.53 5.27 1.85
N ILE A 149 -7.12 6.09 0.98
CA ILE A 149 -8.41 6.74 1.22
C ILE A 149 -9.53 5.91 0.60
N LEU A 150 -10.47 5.42 1.43
CA LEU A 150 -11.51 4.47 1.01
C LEU A 150 -12.69 5.10 0.26
N GLN A 151 -13.03 6.35 0.60
CA GLN A 151 -14.22 7.08 0.13
C GLN A 151 -13.86 8.54 -0.16
N ASN A 152 -14.72 9.31 -0.84
CA ASN A 152 -14.46 10.73 -1.06
C ASN A 152 -14.69 11.53 0.23
N ASP A 153 -13.63 12.10 0.80
CA ASP A 153 -13.72 13.09 1.89
C ASP A 153 -13.85 14.51 1.32
N THR A 154 -14.72 15.33 1.90
CA THR A 154 -14.94 16.72 1.48
C THR A 154 -14.58 17.68 2.60
N ILE A 155 -13.41 18.31 2.49
CA ILE A 155 -12.88 19.29 3.45
C ILE A 155 -13.43 20.67 3.08
N TYR A 156 -14.15 21.31 4.00
CA TYR A 156 -14.61 22.69 3.87
C TYR A 156 -13.59 23.66 4.48
N ILE A 157 -13.26 24.73 3.76
CA ILE A 157 -12.26 25.73 4.15
C ILE A 157 -12.85 27.13 3.94
N HIS A 158 -12.89 27.94 4.99
CA HIS A 158 -13.43 29.30 4.93
C HIS A 158 -12.60 30.23 4.03
N ALA A 159 -13.21 31.32 3.58
CA ALA A 159 -12.52 32.43 2.91
C ALA A 159 -11.32 32.93 3.73
N HIS A 160 -10.12 32.98 3.13
CA HIS A 160 -8.87 33.39 3.78
C HIS A 160 -8.53 32.69 5.11
N ASP A 161 -8.96 31.45 5.30
CA ASP A 161 -8.76 30.68 6.54
C ASP A 161 -7.98 29.36 6.31
N THR A 162 -7.56 28.73 7.40
CA THR A 162 -6.83 27.45 7.42
C THR A 162 -7.69 26.34 8.05
N ALA A 163 -8.06 25.34 7.26
CA ALA A 163 -8.57 24.09 7.80
C ALA A 163 -7.40 23.24 8.34
N TYR A 164 -7.57 22.66 9.52
CA TYR A 164 -6.63 21.73 10.12
C TYR A 164 -7.23 20.32 10.04
N VAL A 165 -6.51 19.40 9.42
CA VAL A 165 -7.05 18.15 8.87
C VAL A 165 -6.33 16.97 9.51
N VAL A 166 -7.10 16.07 10.12
CA VAL A 166 -6.67 14.71 10.42
C VAL A 166 -7.37 13.78 9.43
N LEU A 167 -6.63 12.97 8.70
CA LEU A 167 -7.16 12.04 7.70
C LEU A 167 -6.75 10.62 8.09
N GLU A 168 -7.74 9.80 8.43
CA GLU A 168 -7.60 8.43 8.91
C GLU A 168 -7.65 7.46 7.71
N ALA A 169 -6.49 6.89 7.36
CA ALA A 169 -6.27 6.12 6.15
C ALA A 169 -5.94 4.64 6.45
N TYR A 170 -6.26 3.76 5.48
CA TYR A 170 -5.95 2.33 5.55
C TYR A 170 -4.49 2.07 5.16
N CYS A 171 -3.90 1.01 5.72
CA CYS A 171 -2.59 0.50 5.34
C CYS A 171 -2.60 -0.13 3.94
N LEU A 172 -1.47 -0.02 3.24
CA LEU A 172 -1.23 -0.66 1.93
C LEU A 172 -0.03 -1.62 1.92
N ASN A 173 0.73 -1.75 3.01
CA ASN A 173 2.02 -2.46 3.03
C ASN A 173 2.18 -3.23 4.36
N ALA A 174 1.53 -4.38 4.55
CA ALA A 174 1.30 -5.02 5.87
C ALA A 174 2.55 -5.16 6.77
N ASN A 175 3.74 -5.32 6.18
CA ASN A 175 5.02 -5.43 6.91
C ASN A 175 5.63 -4.11 7.41
N LEU A 176 5.06 -2.93 7.05
CA LEU A 176 5.55 -1.61 7.48
C LEU A 176 4.86 -1.08 8.74
N SER A 177 5.46 -0.09 9.39
CA SER A 177 4.96 0.47 10.67
C SER A 177 3.71 1.33 10.47
N ALA A 178 2.74 1.23 11.39
CA ALA A 178 1.69 2.25 11.55
C ALA A 178 2.31 3.65 11.76
N SER A 179 1.58 4.72 11.41
CA SER A 179 2.14 6.07 11.44
C SER A 179 2.54 6.55 12.84
N ASP A 180 3.53 7.44 12.91
CA ASP A 180 3.81 8.24 14.10
C ASP A 180 4.25 9.68 13.80
N TYR A 181 4.55 10.47 14.84
CA TYR A 181 4.96 11.88 14.70
C TYR A 181 6.33 12.10 14.03
N GLY A 182 7.14 11.04 13.86
CA GLY A 182 8.36 11.05 13.06
C GLY A 182 8.10 10.86 11.56
N ALA A 183 6.98 10.22 11.19
CA ALA A 183 6.59 9.99 9.81
C ALA A 183 6.27 11.31 9.08
N VAL A 184 6.72 11.41 7.83
CA VAL A 184 6.48 12.55 6.93
C VAL A 184 5.96 12.01 5.61
N TYR A 185 4.83 12.52 5.16
CA TYR A 185 4.11 12.03 4.00
C TYR A 185 4.04 13.06 2.87
N TYR A 186 3.89 12.57 1.65
CA TYR A 186 3.51 13.37 0.49
C TYR A 186 2.26 12.79 -0.19
N ILE A 187 1.58 13.66 -0.95
CA ILE A 187 0.40 13.30 -1.74
C ILE A 187 0.85 12.46 -2.94
N GLY A 188 0.42 11.20 -2.99
CA GLY A 188 0.66 10.28 -4.10
C GLY A 188 -0.44 10.36 -5.18
N PRO A 189 -0.65 9.28 -5.94
CA PRO A 189 -1.66 9.24 -6.99
C PRO A 189 -2.99 8.66 -6.47
N VAL A 190 -4.07 8.89 -7.22
CA VAL A 190 -5.27 8.05 -7.15
C VAL A 190 -4.97 6.75 -7.89
N THR A 191 -5.08 5.61 -7.20
CA THR A 191 -4.63 4.32 -7.71
C THR A 191 -5.27 3.92 -9.03
N SER A 192 -4.52 3.25 -9.91
CA SER A 192 -5.06 2.56 -11.08
C SER A 192 -5.34 1.07 -10.82
N ASN A 193 -5.08 0.57 -9.61
CA ASN A 193 -5.32 -0.83 -9.27
C ASN A 193 -6.81 -1.19 -9.37
N PRO A 194 -7.20 -2.18 -10.21
CA PRO A 194 -8.62 -2.44 -10.49
C PRO A 194 -9.37 -3.00 -9.27
N ASN A 195 -8.71 -3.78 -8.41
CA ASN A 195 -9.32 -4.35 -7.22
C ASN A 195 -9.54 -3.28 -6.14
N LEU A 196 -8.54 -2.42 -5.89
CA LEU A 196 -8.70 -1.26 -4.99
C LEU A 196 -9.78 -0.29 -5.50
N ASN A 197 -9.82 -0.02 -6.81
CA ASN A 197 -10.87 0.80 -7.41
C ASN A 197 -12.26 0.15 -7.32
N GLN A 198 -12.36 -1.19 -7.35
CA GLN A 198 -13.62 -1.88 -7.11
C GLN A 198 -14.08 -1.76 -5.65
N ILE A 199 -13.16 -1.86 -4.68
CA ILE A 199 -13.44 -1.60 -3.26
C ILE A 199 -13.97 -0.16 -3.08
N VAL A 200 -13.24 0.84 -3.60
CA VAL A 200 -13.65 2.26 -3.56
C VAL A 200 -15.01 2.47 -4.24
N THR A 201 -15.27 1.80 -5.37
CA THR A 201 -16.57 1.88 -6.06
C THR A 201 -17.71 1.37 -5.17
N ILE A 202 -17.56 0.20 -4.54
CA ILE A 202 -18.57 -0.38 -3.64
C ILE A 202 -18.76 0.52 -2.41
N MET A 203 -17.68 1.04 -1.83
CA MET A 203 -17.72 1.87 -0.62
C MET A 203 -18.16 3.32 -0.88
N SER A 204 -18.07 3.83 -2.12
CA SER A 204 -18.34 5.24 -2.46
C SER A 204 -19.71 5.77 -2.02
N ALA A 205 -20.72 4.89 -1.94
CA ALA A 205 -22.10 5.21 -1.54
C ALA A 205 -22.46 4.74 -0.12
N LYS A 206 -21.51 4.19 0.64
CA LYS A 206 -21.73 3.60 1.97
C LYS A 206 -21.64 4.61 3.11
N GLN A 207 -22.28 4.29 4.23
CA GLN A 207 -22.02 4.97 5.49
C GLN A 207 -20.62 4.60 6.02
N TYR A 208 -20.16 5.34 7.04
CA TYR A 208 -18.92 4.99 7.74
C TYR A 208 -19.06 3.54 8.29
N PRO A 209 -18.14 2.61 7.95
CA PRO A 209 -18.26 1.19 8.29
C PRO A 209 -17.81 0.90 9.73
N PHE A 210 -18.48 1.52 10.72
CA PHE A 210 -18.06 1.51 12.12
C PHE A 210 -18.00 0.09 12.71
N GLY A 211 -16.83 -0.31 13.18
CA GLY A 211 -16.56 -1.65 13.73
C GLY A 211 -16.26 -2.72 12.69
N HIS A 212 -16.05 -2.35 11.43
CA HIS A 212 -15.66 -3.23 10.32
C HIS A 212 -14.32 -2.81 9.66
N GLU A 213 -13.59 -1.88 10.30
CA GLU A 213 -12.35 -1.31 9.78
C GLU A 213 -11.23 -2.37 9.69
N SER A 214 -11.25 -3.41 10.53
CA SER A 214 -10.29 -4.51 10.46
C SER A 214 -10.56 -5.41 9.26
N GLU A 215 -11.81 -5.81 9.02
CA GLU A 215 -12.18 -6.66 7.89
C GLU A 215 -11.95 -5.96 6.55
N ILE A 216 -12.18 -4.65 6.47
CA ILE A 216 -11.83 -3.85 5.28
C ILE A 216 -10.32 -3.77 5.10
N GLN A 217 -9.54 -3.64 6.19
CA GLN A 217 -8.09 -3.64 6.13
C GLN A 217 -7.51 -4.98 5.63
N ASP A 218 -8.08 -6.11 6.07
CA ASP A 218 -7.69 -7.44 5.61
C ASP A 218 -7.99 -7.63 4.11
N ILE A 219 -9.14 -7.14 3.63
CA ILE A 219 -9.49 -7.17 2.19
C ILE A 219 -8.52 -6.31 1.36
N ILE A 220 -8.09 -5.16 1.89
CA ILE A 220 -7.08 -4.31 1.23
C ILE A 220 -5.73 -5.05 1.17
N TRP A 221 -5.28 -5.67 2.27
CA TRP A 221 -4.03 -6.43 2.29
C TRP A 221 -4.04 -7.68 1.40
N ASN A 222 -5.19 -8.36 1.25
CA ASN A 222 -5.36 -9.43 0.25
C ASN A 222 -5.03 -8.93 -1.17
N VAL A 223 -5.43 -7.69 -1.50
CA VAL A 223 -5.15 -7.06 -2.80
C VAL A 223 -3.70 -6.55 -2.90
N THR A 224 -3.15 -5.91 -1.87
CA THR A 224 -1.85 -5.22 -1.95
C THR A 224 -0.65 -6.15 -1.75
N ASP A 225 -0.71 -7.01 -0.75
CA ASP A 225 0.42 -7.81 -0.27
C ASP A 225 0.46 -9.18 -0.95
N TYR A 226 -0.72 -9.76 -1.21
CA TYR A 226 -0.84 -11.05 -1.89
C TYR A 226 -1.28 -10.93 -3.36
N GLY A 227 -1.54 -9.72 -3.86
CA GLY A 227 -1.90 -9.47 -5.26
C GLY A 227 -3.22 -10.11 -5.70
N GLN A 228 -4.11 -10.45 -4.76
CA GLN A 228 -5.33 -11.20 -5.04
C GLN A 228 -6.40 -10.33 -5.71
N ASN A 229 -7.33 -10.98 -6.39
CA ASN A 229 -8.58 -10.37 -6.81
C ASN A 229 -9.61 -10.52 -5.68
N ILE A 230 -10.39 -9.47 -5.42
CA ILE A 230 -11.41 -9.55 -4.36
C ILE A 230 -12.44 -10.64 -4.68
N THR A 231 -12.72 -11.48 -3.69
CA THR A 231 -13.60 -12.63 -3.83
C THR A 231 -15.08 -12.22 -3.83
N GLN A 232 -15.96 -13.11 -4.26
CA GLN A 232 -17.39 -12.87 -4.22
C GLN A 232 -17.91 -12.72 -2.77
N GLN A 233 -17.25 -13.37 -1.80
CA GLN A 233 -17.53 -13.26 -0.38
C GLN A 233 -17.19 -11.85 0.15
N GLU A 234 -16.02 -11.33 -0.20
CA GLU A 234 -15.58 -9.97 0.19
C GLU A 234 -16.43 -8.90 -0.51
N ILE A 235 -16.76 -9.08 -1.79
CA ILE A 235 -17.72 -8.23 -2.52
C ILE A 235 -19.09 -8.24 -1.82
N GLN A 236 -19.59 -9.41 -1.41
CA GLN A 236 -20.87 -9.51 -0.68
C GLN A 236 -20.80 -8.86 0.71
N PHE A 237 -19.70 -9.02 1.44
CA PHE A 237 -19.46 -8.34 2.71
C PHE A 237 -19.52 -6.81 2.53
N LEU A 238 -18.71 -6.24 1.63
CA LEU A 238 -18.69 -4.81 1.37
C LEU A 238 -20.05 -4.28 0.87
N ASN A 239 -20.79 -5.06 0.08
CA ASN A 239 -22.14 -4.69 -0.34
C ASN A 239 -23.18 -4.74 0.80
N ASN A 240 -22.97 -5.56 1.82
CA ASN A 240 -23.86 -5.68 2.99
C ASN A 240 -23.57 -4.65 4.11
N LEU A 241 -22.46 -3.90 4.03
CA LEU A 241 -22.20 -2.75 4.89
C LEU A 241 -23.27 -1.65 4.71
N PRO A 242 -23.56 -0.83 5.74
CA PRO A 242 -24.65 0.16 5.73
C PRO A 242 -24.47 1.31 4.74
#